data_AF-A0A7C7A7L0-F1
#
_entry.id   AF-A0A7C7A7L0-F1
#
_cell.length_a   1.000
_cell.length_b   1.000
_cell.length_c   1.000
_cell.angle_alpha   90.00
_cell.angle_beta   90.00
_cell.angle_gamma   90.00
#
_symmetry.space_group_name_H-M   'P 1'
#
loop_
_entity.id
_entity.type
_entity.pdbx_description
1 polymer ?
#
loop_
_entity_poly.entity_id
_entity_poly.type
_entity_poly.pdbx_seq_one_letter_code
_entity_poly.pdbx_strand_id
1 'polypeptide(L)'
;MSWTMNYMALIITKDGKFNIYFEKSALYCKMIDLQGNIKETMLINGVYQNFHLTKSHNDSINLLCQSINGDYMLLTYDSEGWHIEELSLKKDFGTIIPLGIFALINGICIVFAKKLLVESYYDLFLLTRENNEWKKSFICEIYSKTLDYSQFIKMSDYNNLHLISALSDGNILSLKYYNYDASILKWSSTPIVNLNGKDVFIKTSISNNILNLFCYDYTNDILNVFCFSKHLNIKDSFSLVDIIKLNPAHRDVDLTFNITSDNLLRISYRHNNYYYNHNYSLDMKKWINYTKIPVYQLPPLFYVKKIESNDNNLSEIDEICSLDNNLELILPYEKNNINENTIDEDNKQIDNSKILLDLINVMSEKLEALNLKLNHLEEKKIINTSAEPEVSNNQNLLKPIQPNLKQSNFREKFMKYKPTTLKLESTTLLSGKNEKIEFISSNNIENSSNNIDYTSEEKFDKKEPFPKEDLSKTSSFIKSFANWFRS
;
A
#
# COMPACT_ATOMS: atom_id res chain seq x y z
N MET A 1 13.85 -7.71 -3.18
CA MET A 1 14.06 -8.00 -1.75
C MET A 1 12.79 -7.61 -1.02
N SER A 2 12.06 -8.55 -0.41
CA SER A 2 10.88 -8.22 0.39
C SER A 2 11.34 -7.73 1.76
N TRP A 3 11.27 -6.42 1.98
CA TRP A 3 11.21 -5.91 3.34
C TRP A 3 9.82 -6.29 3.86
N THR A 4 9.72 -7.30 4.72
CA THR A 4 8.48 -7.53 5.48
C THR A 4 8.28 -6.32 6.37
N MET A 5 7.42 -5.41 5.93
CA MET A 5 7.03 -4.26 6.72
C MET A 5 6.18 -4.79 7.87
N ASN A 6 6.70 -4.66 9.09
CA ASN A 6 5.97 -5.05 10.29
C ASN A 6 4.92 -3.97 10.58
N TYR A 7 3.83 -4.02 9.82
CA TYR A 7 2.62 -3.24 10.07
C TYR A 7 1.90 -3.81 11.28
N MET A 8 1.49 -2.91 12.17
CA MET A 8 0.71 -3.20 13.36
C MET A 8 -0.44 -2.20 13.47
N ALA A 9 -1.52 -2.61 14.13
CA ALA A 9 -2.61 -1.72 14.47
C ALA A 9 -2.84 -1.73 15.98
N LEU A 10 -2.69 -0.58 16.61
CA LEU A 10 -3.04 -0.39 18.02
C LEU A 10 -4.44 0.21 18.10
N ILE A 11 -5.38 -0.54 18.64
CA ILE A 11 -6.76 -0.10 18.86
C ILE A 11 -6.98 0.07 20.36
N ILE A 12 -7.45 1.26 20.75
CA ILE A 12 -7.81 1.59 22.13
C ILE A 12 -9.34 1.59 22.24
N THR A 13 -9.86 0.70 23.08
CA THR A 13 -11.29 0.60 23.42
C THR A 13 -11.51 0.95 24.88
N LYS A 14 -12.77 1.09 25.29
CA LYS A 14 -13.11 1.25 26.72
C LYS A 14 -12.66 0.04 27.59
N ASP A 15 -12.56 -1.15 26.99
CA ASP A 15 -12.31 -2.41 27.71
C ASP A 15 -10.82 -2.82 27.72
N GLY A 16 -9.97 -2.14 26.94
CA GLY A 16 -8.55 -2.44 26.88
C GLY A 16 -7.83 -1.93 25.63
N LYS A 17 -6.57 -2.37 25.49
CA LYS A 17 -5.72 -2.09 24.33
C LYS A 17 -5.50 -3.37 23.53
N PHE A 18 -5.59 -3.25 22.20
CA PHE A 18 -5.51 -4.35 21.26
C PHE A 18 -4.42 -4.05 20.23
N ASN A 19 -3.34 -4.82 20.21
CA ASN A 19 -2.33 -4.79 19.15
C ASN A 19 -2.58 -5.95 18.18
N ILE A 20 -3.06 -5.63 16.98
CA ILE A 20 -3.29 -6.58 15.90
C ILE A 20 -2.09 -6.54 14.94
N TYR A 21 -1.50 -7.71 14.69
CA TYR A 21 -0.31 -7.83 13.85
C TYR A 21 -0.33 -9.12 13.03
N PHE A 22 0.43 -9.12 11.92
CA PHE A 22 0.61 -10.27 11.05
C PHE A 22 1.96 -10.93 11.29
N GLU A 23 1.97 -12.26 11.47
CA GLU A 23 3.18 -13.06 11.55
C GLU A 23 2.94 -14.44 10.91
N LYS A 24 3.92 -14.98 10.17
CA LYS A 24 3.92 -16.38 9.66
C LYS A 24 2.64 -16.83 8.92
N SER A 25 1.96 -15.92 8.20
CA SER A 25 0.68 -16.19 7.49
C SER A 25 -0.55 -16.30 8.41
N ALA A 26 -0.46 -15.78 9.62
CA ALA A 26 -1.55 -15.69 10.57
C ALA A 26 -1.69 -14.25 11.11
N LEU A 27 -2.90 -13.91 11.56
CA LEU A 27 -3.17 -12.68 12.30
C LEU A 27 -3.25 -13.00 13.79
N TYR A 28 -2.58 -12.17 14.58
CA TYR A 28 -2.53 -12.26 16.03
C TYR A 28 -3.10 -10.99 16.64
N CYS A 29 -3.68 -11.13 17.83
CA CYS A 29 -4.09 -10.04 18.68
C CYS A 29 -3.46 -10.22 20.05
N LYS A 30 -2.60 -9.28 20.45
CA LYS A 30 -2.17 -9.10 21.84
C LYS A 30 -3.09 -8.07 22.49
N MET A 31 -3.87 -8.51 23.48
CA MET A 31 -4.80 -7.69 24.25
C MET A 31 -4.24 -7.45 25.65
N ILE A 32 -4.51 -6.25 26.19
CA ILE A 32 -4.38 -5.95 27.62
C ILE A 32 -5.72 -5.41 28.11
N ASP A 33 -6.34 -6.09 29.06
CA ASP A 33 -7.62 -5.67 29.65
C ASP A 33 -7.45 -4.55 30.70
N LEU A 34 -8.58 -4.03 31.20
CA LEU A 34 -8.61 -3.02 32.26
C LEU A 34 -7.98 -3.45 33.59
N GLN A 35 -7.80 -4.76 33.83
CA GLN A 35 -7.12 -5.30 35.00
C GLN A 35 -5.61 -5.49 34.76
N GLY A 36 -5.12 -5.20 33.55
CA GLY A 36 -3.73 -5.38 33.15
C GLY A 36 -3.36 -6.82 32.75
N ASN A 37 -4.33 -7.73 32.63
CA ASN A 37 -4.04 -9.08 32.16
C ASN A 37 -3.70 -9.06 30.67
N ILE A 38 -2.56 -9.65 30.33
CA ILE A 38 -2.09 -9.76 28.95
C ILE A 38 -2.57 -11.09 28.37
N LYS A 39 -3.29 -11.05 27.26
CA LYS A 39 -3.71 -12.23 26.49
C LYS A 39 -3.30 -12.08 25.04
N GLU A 40 -2.52 -13.03 24.55
CA GLU A 40 -2.20 -13.14 23.12
C GLU A 40 -3.03 -14.26 22.49
N THR A 41 -3.61 -14.01 21.32
CA THR A 41 -4.50 -14.96 20.64
C THR A 41 -4.26 -14.90 19.13
N MET A 42 -4.04 -16.05 18.51
CA MET A 42 -4.07 -16.18 17.06
C MET A 42 -5.54 -16.08 16.62
N LEU A 43 -5.87 -15.05 15.86
CA LEU A 43 -7.24 -14.79 15.38
C LEU A 43 -7.61 -15.73 14.23
N ILE A 44 -6.71 -15.86 13.25
CA ILE A 44 -6.90 -16.70 12.06
C ILE A 44 -5.55 -17.05 11.45
N ASN A 45 -5.45 -18.24 10.87
CA ASN A 45 -4.26 -18.76 10.18
C ASN A 45 -4.58 -18.96 8.69
N GLY A 46 -3.55 -18.93 7.84
CA GLY A 46 -3.68 -19.12 6.40
C GLY A 46 -4.28 -17.90 5.69
N VAL A 47 -3.82 -16.70 6.04
CA VAL A 47 -4.27 -15.42 5.49
C VAL A 47 -3.11 -14.62 4.87
N TYR A 48 -3.45 -13.67 4.00
CA TYR A 48 -2.50 -12.70 3.47
C TYR A 48 -2.21 -11.58 4.48
N GLN A 49 -1.06 -10.90 4.31
CA GLN A 49 -0.65 -9.77 5.16
C GLN A 49 -1.58 -8.56 5.06
N ASN A 50 -2.35 -8.44 3.97
CA ASN A 50 -3.24 -7.31 3.75
C ASN A 50 -4.56 -7.54 4.50
N PHE A 51 -4.71 -6.85 5.63
CA PHE A 51 -5.96 -6.77 6.40
C PHE A 51 -6.36 -5.31 6.61
N HIS A 52 -7.66 -5.07 6.70
CA HIS A 52 -8.23 -3.77 7.04
C HIS A 52 -8.99 -3.89 8.35
N LEU A 53 -9.08 -2.81 9.11
CA LEU A 53 -9.82 -2.81 10.36
C LEU A 53 -10.40 -1.43 10.69
N THR A 54 -11.42 -1.45 11.53
CA THR A 54 -12.15 -0.29 12.04
C THR A 54 -12.64 -0.59 13.45
N LYS A 55 -12.78 0.47 14.24
CA LYS A 55 -13.54 0.46 15.48
C LYS A 55 -14.96 0.97 15.20
N SER A 56 -15.97 0.46 15.90
CA SER A 56 -17.35 0.96 15.85
C SER A 56 -17.64 1.95 16.99
N HIS A 57 -18.77 2.66 16.88
CA HIS A 57 -19.29 3.52 17.96
C HIS A 57 -19.50 2.76 19.28
N ASN A 58 -19.82 1.47 19.20
CA ASN A 58 -20.08 0.61 20.37
C ASN A 58 -18.81 -0.14 20.82
N ASP A 59 -17.64 0.46 20.59
CA ASP A 59 -16.29 -0.07 20.88
C ASP A 59 -15.90 -1.39 20.20
N SER A 60 -16.79 -2.06 19.46
CA SER A 60 -16.48 -3.31 18.75
C SER A 60 -15.43 -3.12 17.66
N ILE A 61 -14.52 -4.09 17.53
CA ILE A 61 -13.46 -4.08 16.52
C ILE A 61 -13.93 -4.95 15.36
N ASN A 62 -13.82 -4.44 14.13
CA ASN A 62 -14.14 -5.21 12.92
C ASN A 62 -12.91 -5.25 12.03
N LEU A 63 -12.51 -6.45 11.62
CA LEU A 63 -11.34 -6.73 10.80
C LEU A 63 -11.75 -7.54 9.57
N LEU A 64 -11.29 -7.11 8.40
CA LEU A 64 -11.47 -7.81 7.13
C LEU A 64 -10.11 -8.29 6.63
N CYS A 65 -9.98 -9.60 6.37
CA CYS A 65 -8.78 -10.19 5.77
C CYS A 65 -9.16 -11.18 4.66
N GLN A 66 -8.16 -11.59 3.86
CA GLN A 66 -8.32 -12.58 2.81
C GLN A 66 -7.53 -13.85 3.15
N SER A 67 -8.20 -15.01 3.06
CA SER A 67 -7.56 -16.32 3.18
C SER A 67 -6.67 -16.62 1.98
N ILE A 68 -5.69 -17.51 2.14
CA ILE A 68 -4.82 -17.97 1.04
C ILE A 68 -5.63 -18.65 -0.08
N ASN A 69 -6.78 -19.25 0.26
CA ASN A 69 -7.75 -19.83 -0.69
C ASN A 69 -8.50 -18.74 -1.51
N GLY A 70 -8.41 -17.49 -1.08
CA GLY A 70 -8.96 -16.31 -1.75
C GLY A 70 -10.33 -15.86 -1.23
N ASP A 71 -10.81 -16.47 -0.16
CA ASP A 71 -12.10 -16.16 0.50
C ASP A 71 -11.90 -15.01 1.50
N TYR A 72 -12.95 -14.23 1.77
CA TYR A 72 -12.86 -13.06 2.64
C TYR A 72 -13.45 -13.39 4.01
N MET A 73 -12.72 -13.08 5.08
CA MET A 73 -13.11 -13.36 6.45
C MET A 73 -13.31 -12.03 7.19
N LEU A 74 -14.50 -11.86 7.75
CA LEU A 74 -14.84 -10.77 8.66
C LEU A 74 -14.71 -11.29 10.09
N LEU A 75 -13.83 -10.67 10.86
CA LEU A 75 -13.61 -10.96 12.27
C LEU A 75 -14.16 -9.79 13.09
N THR A 76 -15.07 -10.06 14.01
CA THR A 76 -15.67 -9.03 14.88
C THR A 76 -15.37 -9.36 16.33
N TYR A 77 -14.82 -8.40 17.07
CA TYR A 77 -14.69 -8.45 18.53
C TYR A 77 -15.79 -7.62 19.18
N ASP A 78 -16.59 -8.25 20.03
CA ASP A 78 -17.61 -7.60 20.86
C ASP A 78 -17.56 -8.12 22.31
N SER A 79 -18.62 -7.86 23.08
CA SER A 79 -18.74 -8.27 24.48
C SER A 79 -18.68 -9.79 24.73
N GLU A 80 -18.94 -10.61 23.71
CA GLU A 80 -18.84 -12.08 23.80
C GLU A 80 -17.47 -12.62 23.32
N GLY A 81 -16.64 -11.76 22.73
CA GLY A 81 -15.30 -12.09 22.25
C GLY A 81 -15.17 -11.99 20.73
N TRP A 82 -14.30 -12.82 20.16
CA TRP A 82 -14.02 -12.85 18.71
C TRP A 82 -14.95 -13.82 17.97
N HIS A 83 -15.73 -13.28 17.04
CA HIS A 83 -16.56 -14.01 16.07
C HIS A 83 -15.93 -13.95 14.68
N ILE A 84 -16.20 -14.97 13.85
CA ILE A 84 -15.66 -15.07 12.50
C ILE A 84 -16.78 -15.42 11.51
N GLU A 85 -16.94 -14.61 10.47
CA GLU A 85 -17.91 -14.78 9.39
C GLU A 85 -17.16 -14.89 8.04
N GLU A 86 -17.45 -15.94 7.26
CA GLU A 86 -16.96 -16.08 5.88
C GLU A 86 -17.89 -15.29 4.93
N LEU A 87 -17.32 -14.33 4.21
CA LEU A 87 -18.07 -13.49 3.27
C LEU A 87 -17.94 -14.01 1.83
N SER A 88 -19.09 -14.35 1.22
CA SER A 88 -19.20 -14.83 -0.17
C SER A 88 -18.87 -13.78 -1.27
N LEU A 89 -18.13 -12.71 -0.96
CA LEU A 89 -17.89 -11.58 -1.86
C LEU A 89 -17.33 -11.97 -3.23
N LYS A 90 -16.49 -13.01 -3.28
CA LYS A 90 -15.89 -13.54 -4.51
C LYS A 90 -16.93 -14.17 -5.45
N LYS A 91 -17.97 -14.80 -4.89
CA LYS A 91 -19.10 -15.38 -5.63
C LYS A 91 -20.04 -14.29 -6.14
N ASP A 92 -20.31 -13.30 -5.29
CA ASP A 92 -21.36 -12.29 -5.55
C ASP A 92 -20.86 -11.11 -6.41
N PHE A 93 -19.56 -10.77 -6.30
CA PHE A 93 -18.97 -9.59 -6.96
C PHE A 93 -17.77 -9.89 -7.87
N GLY A 94 -17.22 -11.10 -7.81
CA GLY A 94 -16.03 -11.55 -8.53
C GLY A 94 -14.73 -11.25 -7.80
N THR A 95 -13.62 -11.17 -8.53
CA THR A 95 -12.33 -10.75 -7.92
C THR A 95 -12.41 -9.27 -7.54
N ILE A 96 -12.29 -8.99 -6.25
CA ILE A 96 -12.29 -7.63 -5.67
C ILE A 96 -10.96 -7.34 -4.97
N ILE A 97 -10.65 -6.07 -4.80
CA ILE A 97 -9.52 -5.60 -3.99
C ILE A 97 -10.11 -4.73 -2.87
N PRO A 98 -10.23 -5.23 -1.63
CA PRO A 98 -10.65 -4.40 -0.51
C PRO A 98 -9.73 -3.18 -0.35
N LEU A 99 -10.31 -2.03 -0.07
CA LEU A 99 -9.58 -0.78 0.22
C LEU A 99 -9.76 -0.36 1.68
N GLY A 100 -10.88 -0.74 2.31
CA GLY A 100 -11.13 -0.51 3.72
C GLY A 100 -12.44 -1.12 4.19
N ILE A 101 -12.50 -1.37 5.50
CA ILE A 101 -13.72 -1.67 6.25
C ILE A 101 -13.97 -0.50 7.20
N PHE A 102 -15.23 -0.12 7.37
CA PHE A 102 -15.67 1.01 8.19
C PHE A 102 -16.94 0.64 8.95
N ALA A 103 -17.05 1.06 10.21
CA ALA A 103 -18.20 0.78 11.06
C ALA A 103 -18.98 2.08 11.31
N LEU A 104 -19.89 2.39 10.40
CA LEU A 104 -20.74 3.57 10.45
C LEU A 104 -22.02 3.30 11.28
N ILE A 105 -22.80 4.35 11.57
CA ILE A 105 -24.10 4.24 12.25
C ILE A 105 -25.11 3.33 11.53
N ASN A 106 -25.00 3.17 10.20
CA ASN A 106 -25.84 2.29 9.40
C ASN A 106 -25.27 0.86 9.29
N GLY A 107 -24.18 0.55 9.99
CA GLY A 107 -23.56 -0.77 10.05
C GLY A 107 -22.19 -0.86 9.37
N ILE A 108 -21.77 -2.10 9.13
CA ILE A 108 -20.48 -2.40 8.50
C ILE A 108 -20.53 -2.06 7.01
N CYS A 109 -19.54 -1.28 6.59
CA CYS A 109 -19.32 -0.83 5.23
C CYS A 109 -17.97 -1.34 4.72
N ILE A 110 -17.93 -1.88 3.51
CA ILE A 110 -16.68 -2.31 2.87
C ILE A 110 -16.52 -1.53 1.57
N VAL A 111 -15.44 -0.78 1.42
CA VAL A 111 -15.08 -0.15 0.15
C VAL A 111 -14.08 -1.04 -0.58
N PHE A 112 -14.35 -1.34 -1.84
CA PHE A 112 -13.48 -2.19 -2.66
C PHE A 112 -13.33 -1.63 -4.09
N ALA A 113 -12.17 -1.93 -4.69
CA ALA A 113 -11.89 -1.70 -6.09
C ALA A 113 -12.16 -2.98 -6.92
N LYS A 114 -12.71 -2.81 -8.12
CA LYS A 114 -12.82 -3.85 -9.14
C LYS A 114 -12.00 -3.43 -10.36
N LYS A 115 -11.01 -4.26 -10.73
CA LYS A 115 -10.14 -3.98 -11.88
C LYS A 115 -10.93 -4.05 -13.18
N LEU A 116 -10.78 -3.04 -14.04
CA LEU A 116 -11.35 -2.99 -15.37
C LEU A 116 -10.45 -3.69 -16.40
N LEU A 117 -10.97 -3.88 -17.63
CA LEU A 117 -10.21 -4.46 -18.74
C LEU A 117 -9.06 -3.56 -19.21
N VAL A 118 -9.18 -2.24 -19.01
CA VAL A 118 -8.12 -1.28 -19.31
C VAL A 118 -7.09 -1.31 -18.18
N GLU A 119 -5.81 -1.40 -18.53
CA GLU A 119 -4.73 -1.42 -17.55
C GLU A 119 -4.77 -0.18 -16.64
N SER A 120 -4.52 -0.38 -15.35
CA SER A 120 -4.54 0.67 -14.32
C SER A 120 -5.89 1.38 -14.07
N TYR A 121 -7.01 0.94 -14.66
CA TYR A 121 -8.35 1.47 -14.34
C TYR A 121 -9.13 0.55 -13.39
N TYR A 122 -9.88 1.16 -12.46
CA TYR A 122 -10.68 0.45 -11.46
C TYR A 122 -12.00 1.18 -11.17
N ASP A 123 -13.07 0.41 -11.02
CA ASP A 123 -14.32 0.88 -10.41
C ASP A 123 -14.22 0.79 -8.88
N LEU A 124 -14.61 1.85 -8.18
CA LEU A 124 -14.79 1.81 -6.72
C LEU A 124 -16.26 1.59 -6.35
N PHE A 125 -16.49 0.64 -5.45
CA PHE A 125 -17.80 0.28 -4.94
C PHE A 125 -17.83 0.31 -3.41
N LEU A 126 -18.99 0.66 -2.85
CA LEU A 126 -19.31 0.53 -1.44
C LEU A 126 -20.30 -0.64 -1.27
N LEU A 127 -19.95 -1.60 -0.41
CA LEU A 127 -20.87 -2.58 0.15
C LEU A 127 -21.41 -2.06 1.48
N THR A 128 -22.73 -2.12 1.65
CA THR A 128 -23.42 -1.86 2.92
C THR A 128 -24.24 -3.09 3.29
N ARG A 129 -24.17 -3.54 4.55
CA ARG A 129 -25.01 -4.64 5.04
C ARG A 129 -26.40 -4.10 5.40
N GLU A 130 -27.45 -4.62 4.75
CA GLU A 130 -28.84 -4.25 5.02
C GLU A 130 -29.69 -5.53 5.04
N ASN A 131 -30.48 -5.74 6.11
CA ASN A 131 -31.31 -6.94 6.29
C ASN A 131 -30.55 -8.27 6.11
N ASN A 132 -29.31 -8.34 6.61
CA ASN A 132 -28.36 -9.44 6.45
C ASN A 132 -27.84 -9.70 5.03
N GLU A 133 -28.22 -8.90 4.04
CA GLU A 133 -27.69 -8.97 2.67
C GLU A 133 -26.68 -7.84 2.39
N TRP A 134 -25.71 -8.09 1.50
CA TRP A 134 -24.74 -7.08 1.08
C TRP A 134 -25.23 -6.33 -0.16
N LYS A 135 -25.63 -5.07 0.00
CA LYS A 135 -25.99 -4.20 -1.12
C LYS A 135 -24.78 -3.45 -1.64
N LYS A 136 -24.60 -3.45 -2.96
CA LYS A 136 -23.49 -2.76 -3.66
C LYS A 136 -23.95 -1.46 -4.30
N SER A 137 -23.23 -0.38 -4.03
CA SER A 137 -23.38 0.92 -4.71
C SER A 137 -22.06 1.33 -5.38
N PHE A 138 -22.15 1.99 -6.53
CA PHE A 138 -20.98 2.54 -7.24
C PHE A 138 -20.60 3.90 -6.66
N ILE A 139 -19.29 4.17 -6.58
CA ILE A 139 -18.74 5.44 -6.06
C ILE A 139 -18.17 6.27 -7.22
N CYS A 140 -17.10 5.77 -7.85
CA CYS A 140 -16.39 6.44 -8.93
C CYS A 140 -15.43 5.49 -9.67
N GLU A 141 -14.98 5.90 -10.85
CA GLU A 141 -13.83 5.32 -11.55
C GLU A 141 -12.54 6.01 -11.08
N ILE A 142 -11.46 5.24 -10.94
CA ILE A 142 -10.11 5.74 -10.65
C ILE A 142 -9.08 5.18 -11.64
N TYR A 143 -8.00 5.92 -11.83
CA TYR A 143 -6.83 5.46 -12.58
C TYR A 143 -5.61 5.43 -11.66
N SER A 144 -4.94 4.27 -11.60
CA SER A 144 -3.74 4.08 -10.80
C SER A 144 -2.89 2.91 -11.25
N LYS A 145 -1.57 3.15 -11.35
CA LYS A 145 -0.58 2.07 -11.45
C LYS A 145 -0.44 1.28 -10.15
N THR A 146 -0.80 1.88 -9.02
CA THR A 146 -0.51 1.45 -7.65
C THR A 146 -1.62 1.94 -6.73
N LEU A 147 -2.67 1.12 -6.56
CA LEU A 147 -3.91 1.49 -5.85
C LEU A 147 -3.66 2.18 -4.50
N ASP A 148 -2.73 1.66 -3.69
CA ASP A 148 -2.51 2.16 -2.32
C ASP A 148 -2.01 3.61 -2.24
N TYR A 149 -1.60 4.21 -3.37
CA TYR A 149 -1.08 5.58 -3.45
C TYR A 149 -2.05 6.58 -4.11
N SER A 150 -3.14 6.10 -4.73
CA SER A 150 -4.07 6.91 -5.55
C SER A 150 -5.41 7.22 -4.89
N GLN A 151 -5.75 6.55 -3.79
CA GLN A 151 -6.95 6.85 -3.03
C GLN A 151 -6.77 6.65 -1.53
N PHE A 152 -7.40 7.54 -0.76
CA PHE A 152 -7.45 7.47 0.69
C PHE A 152 -8.89 7.53 1.15
N ILE A 153 -9.22 6.67 2.12
CA ILE A 153 -10.54 6.61 2.73
C ILE A 153 -10.35 6.69 4.24
N LYS A 154 -10.95 7.70 4.87
CA LYS A 154 -10.99 7.88 6.33
C LYS A 154 -12.44 8.07 6.77
N MET A 155 -12.79 7.61 7.97
CA MET A 155 -14.12 7.78 8.57
C MET A 155 -14.10 8.95 9.56
N SER A 156 -15.19 9.72 9.66
CA SER A 156 -15.43 10.67 10.76
C SER A 156 -16.79 10.45 11.42
N ASP A 157 -16.85 10.76 12.71
CA ASP A 157 -18.06 10.87 13.53
C ASP A 157 -19.01 9.66 13.46
N TYR A 158 -18.47 8.50 13.05
CA TYR A 158 -19.21 7.29 12.65
C TYR A 158 -20.31 7.51 11.59
N ASN A 159 -20.37 8.68 10.96
CA ASN A 159 -21.42 9.09 10.03
C ASN A 159 -20.92 9.30 8.60
N ASN A 160 -19.66 9.70 8.43
CA ASN A 160 -19.11 10.08 7.14
C ASN A 160 -17.98 9.16 6.69
N LEU A 161 -17.94 8.84 5.39
CA LEU A 161 -16.71 8.35 4.73
C LEU A 161 -16.17 9.42 3.79
N HIS A 162 -14.91 9.78 4.00
CA HIS A 162 -14.15 10.71 3.20
C HIS A 162 -13.25 9.93 2.25
N LEU A 163 -13.62 9.86 0.98
CA LEU A 163 -12.80 9.31 -0.09
C LEU A 163 -12.15 10.46 -0.88
N ILE A 164 -10.84 10.41 -1.06
CA ILE A 164 -10.11 11.25 -2.01
C ILE A 164 -9.57 10.33 -3.10
N SER A 165 -9.82 10.65 -4.36
CA SER A 165 -9.41 9.85 -5.51
C SER A 165 -8.66 10.67 -6.55
N ALA A 166 -7.56 10.11 -7.06
CA ALA A 166 -6.93 10.55 -8.30
C ALA A 166 -7.56 9.89 -9.53
N LEU A 167 -7.86 10.70 -10.54
CA LEU A 167 -8.11 10.27 -11.91
C LEU A 167 -7.09 10.93 -12.82
N SER A 168 -6.25 10.15 -13.50
CA SER A 168 -5.32 10.68 -14.51
C SER A 168 -5.78 10.38 -15.93
N ASP A 169 -5.56 11.33 -16.82
CA ASP A 169 -5.62 11.16 -18.28
C ASP A 169 -4.26 10.78 -18.90
N GLY A 170 -3.25 10.54 -18.04
CA GLY A 170 -1.86 10.27 -18.42
C GLY A 170 -0.95 11.49 -18.46
N ASN A 171 -1.47 12.72 -18.35
CA ASN A 171 -0.71 13.97 -18.30
C ASN A 171 -1.09 14.86 -17.10
N ILE A 172 -2.40 14.94 -16.81
CA ILE A 172 -2.99 15.67 -15.69
C ILE A 172 -3.52 14.63 -14.68
N LEU A 173 -3.43 14.95 -13.40
CA LEU A 173 -4.00 14.19 -12.30
C LEU A 173 -5.11 15.03 -11.64
N SER A 174 -6.37 14.67 -11.90
CA SER A 174 -7.53 15.34 -11.34
C SER A 174 -7.86 14.73 -9.97
N LEU A 175 -7.86 15.57 -8.94
CA LEU A 175 -8.22 15.18 -7.58
C LEU A 175 -9.68 15.53 -7.31
N LYS A 176 -10.43 14.53 -6.85
CA LYS A 176 -11.83 14.66 -6.44
C LYS A 176 -12.01 14.16 -5.01
N TYR A 177 -12.83 14.90 -4.27
CA TYR A 177 -13.32 14.53 -2.95
C TYR A 177 -14.72 13.93 -3.08
N TYR A 178 -14.96 12.85 -2.37
CA TYR A 178 -16.22 12.16 -2.26
C TYR A 178 -16.58 12.01 -0.78
N ASN A 179 -17.75 12.50 -0.37
CA ASN A 179 -18.28 12.33 0.98
C ASN A 179 -19.53 11.45 0.95
N TYR A 180 -19.47 10.29 1.59
CA TYR A 180 -20.63 9.49 1.91
C TYR A 180 -21.23 9.95 3.23
N ASP A 181 -22.54 10.17 3.26
CA ASP A 181 -23.30 10.42 4.49
C ASP A 181 -24.19 9.21 4.77
N ALA A 182 -23.92 8.51 5.88
CA ALA A 182 -24.63 7.30 6.30
C ALA A 182 -26.08 7.57 6.74
N SER A 183 -26.41 8.80 7.15
CA SER A 183 -27.77 9.15 7.59
C SER A 183 -28.78 9.25 6.44
N ILE A 184 -28.29 9.63 5.24
CA ILE A 184 -29.09 9.76 4.01
C ILE A 184 -28.69 8.76 2.92
N LEU A 185 -27.73 7.88 3.21
CA LEU A 185 -27.18 6.83 2.34
C LEU A 185 -26.71 7.33 0.96
N LYS A 186 -26.06 8.51 0.91
CA LYS A 186 -25.70 9.16 -0.35
C LYS A 186 -24.25 9.63 -0.39
N TRP A 187 -23.65 9.46 -1.57
CA TRP A 187 -22.40 10.12 -1.95
C TRP A 187 -22.66 11.53 -2.48
N SER A 188 -21.77 12.43 -2.13
CA SER A 188 -21.61 13.76 -2.76
C SER A 188 -20.17 13.89 -3.24
N SER A 189 -19.94 14.64 -4.32
CA SER A 189 -18.60 14.80 -4.91
C SER A 189 -18.27 16.26 -5.17
N THR A 190 -17.07 16.71 -4.81
CA THR A 190 -16.54 18.03 -5.19
C THR A 190 -15.14 17.89 -5.79
N PRO A 191 -14.81 18.67 -6.84
CA PRO A 191 -13.43 18.76 -7.32
C PRO A 191 -12.53 19.41 -6.26
N ILE A 192 -11.27 19.00 -6.20
CA ILE A 192 -10.25 19.60 -5.35
C ILE A 192 -9.37 20.50 -6.22
N VAL A 193 -8.54 19.88 -7.07
CA VAL A 193 -7.55 20.56 -7.93
C VAL A 193 -7.11 19.59 -9.04
N ASN A 194 -6.55 20.14 -10.11
CA ASN A 194 -5.84 19.35 -11.12
C ASN A 194 -4.32 19.60 -10.93
N LEU A 195 -3.55 18.53 -10.75
CA LEU A 195 -2.09 18.58 -10.63
C LEU A 195 -1.45 18.15 -11.96
N ASN A 196 -0.35 18.80 -12.33
CA ASN A 196 0.46 18.42 -13.49
C ASN A 196 1.55 17.45 -13.02
N GLY A 197 1.47 16.18 -13.42
CA GLY A 197 2.42 15.16 -13.00
C GLY A 197 1.84 13.75 -13.18
N LYS A 198 2.70 12.79 -13.54
CA LYS A 198 2.28 11.40 -13.83
C LYS A 198 2.28 10.49 -12.61
N ASP A 199 3.07 10.82 -11.59
CA ASP A 199 3.38 9.98 -10.43
C ASP A 199 3.28 10.82 -9.15
N VAL A 200 2.06 11.31 -8.84
CA VAL A 200 1.73 12.00 -7.60
C VAL A 200 1.15 10.99 -6.61
N PHE A 201 1.68 10.99 -5.39
CA PHE A 201 1.22 10.18 -4.27
C PHE A 201 0.27 11.02 -3.41
N ILE A 202 -0.73 10.38 -2.83
CA ILE A 202 -1.66 11.00 -1.87
C ILE A 202 -1.39 10.41 -0.48
N LYS A 203 -1.58 11.19 0.58
CA LYS A 203 -1.83 10.74 1.97
C LYS A 203 -2.83 11.69 2.65
N THR A 204 -3.51 11.22 3.70
CA THR A 204 -4.51 12.01 4.43
C THR A 204 -4.43 11.80 5.95
N SER A 205 -4.67 12.84 6.73
CA SER A 205 -4.90 12.75 8.18
C SER A 205 -6.18 13.49 8.57
N ILE A 206 -6.82 13.06 9.66
CA ILE A 206 -7.93 13.80 10.29
C ILE A 206 -7.49 14.20 11.69
N SER A 207 -7.60 15.49 11.99
CA SER A 207 -7.21 16.07 13.28
C SER A 207 -8.10 17.28 13.56
N ASN A 208 -8.69 17.39 14.76
CA ASN A 208 -9.47 18.56 15.19
C ASN A 208 -10.58 18.98 14.20
N ASN A 209 -11.33 18.01 13.66
CA ASN A 209 -12.36 18.18 12.62
C ASN A 209 -11.88 18.83 11.31
N ILE A 210 -10.57 18.74 11.04
CA ILE A 210 -9.94 19.12 9.78
C ILE A 210 -9.44 17.84 9.10
N LEU A 211 -9.89 17.63 7.86
CA LEU A 211 -9.32 16.66 6.94
C LEU A 211 -8.18 17.33 6.17
N ASN A 212 -6.98 16.82 6.38
CA ASN A 212 -5.77 17.27 5.71
C ASN A 212 -5.40 16.29 4.59
N LEU A 213 -5.00 16.85 3.45
CA LEU A 213 -4.62 16.15 2.24
C LEU A 213 -3.19 16.54 1.87
N PHE A 214 -2.31 15.55 1.78
CA PHE A 214 -0.92 15.70 1.36
C PHE A 214 -0.77 15.06 -0.01
N CYS A 215 -0.60 15.87 -1.05
CA CYS A 215 -0.23 15.37 -2.38
C CYS A 215 1.26 15.58 -2.56
N TYR A 216 2.03 14.55 -2.90
CA TYR A 216 3.49 14.66 -2.98
C TYR A 216 4.10 13.99 -4.20
N ASP A 217 5.22 14.54 -4.65
CA ASP A 217 6.05 14.02 -5.75
C ASP A 217 7.54 14.08 -5.40
N TYR A 218 8.35 13.37 -6.19
CA TYR A 218 9.80 13.37 -6.07
C TYR A 218 10.48 13.96 -7.31
N THR A 219 10.32 15.26 -7.54
CA THR A 219 10.98 15.96 -8.65
C THR A 219 12.43 16.29 -8.31
N ASN A 220 13.40 15.78 -9.09
CA ASN A 220 14.84 16.04 -8.94
C ASN A 220 15.40 15.76 -7.52
N ASP A 221 15.04 14.61 -6.95
CA ASP A 221 15.43 14.16 -5.59
C ASP A 221 15.01 15.10 -4.43
N ILE A 222 14.09 16.03 -4.73
CA ILE A 222 13.37 16.86 -3.76
C ILE A 222 11.97 16.29 -3.61
N LEU A 223 11.54 16.05 -2.37
CA LEU A 223 10.14 15.79 -2.05
C LEU A 223 9.39 17.13 -2.07
N ASN A 224 8.45 17.28 -2.99
CA ASN A 224 7.49 18.39 -3.00
C ASN A 224 6.19 17.90 -2.37
N VAL A 225 5.62 18.65 -1.44
CA VAL A 225 4.36 18.32 -0.76
C VAL A 225 3.40 19.50 -0.86
N PHE A 226 2.27 19.29 -1.51
CA PHE A 226 1.15 20.22 -1.57
C PHE A 226 0.19 19.87 -0.41
N CYS A 227 0.08 20.77 0.55
CA CYS A 227 -0.75 20.61 1.75
C CYS A 227 -2.09 21.32 1.55
N PHE A 228 -3.18 20.55 1.51
CA PHE A 228 -4.53 21.08 1.48
C PHE A 228 -5.27 20.73 2.78
N SER A 229 -6.19 21.60 3.21
CA SER A 229 -7.05 21.33 4.36
C SER A 229 -8.52 21.62 4.06
N LYS A 230 -9.40 20.91 4.75
CA LYS A 230 -10.86 21.10 4.71
C LYS A 230 -11.44 20.90 6.10
N HIS A 231 -12.22 21.87 6.60
CA HIS A 231 -13.08 21.65 7.76
C HIS A 231 -14.21 20.68 7.40
N LEU A 232 -14.45 19.69 8.27
CA LEU A 232 -15.48 18.67 8.08
C LEU A 232 -16.89 19.23 8.35
N ASN A 233 -17.02 20.06 9.40
CA ASN A 233 -18.31 20.62 9.84
C ASN A 233 -18.89 21.70 8.90
N ILE A 234 -18.13 22.15 7.90
CA ILE A 234 -18.52 23.21 6.96
C ILE A 234 -18.49 22.66 5.54
N LYS A 235 -19.41 23.10 4.68
CA LYS A 235 -19.50 22.70 3.26
C LYS A 235 -18.42 23.37 2.37
N ASP A 236 -17.31 23.79 2.97
CA ASP A 236 -16.20 24.43 2.27
C ASP A 236 -15.47 23.43 1.37
N SER A 237 -14.86 23.97 0.31
CA SER A 237 -13.90 23.23 -0.51
C SER A 237 -12.55 23.11 0.20
N PHE A 238 -11.68 22.22 -0.28
CA PHE A 238 -10.29 22.21 0.16
C PHE A 238 -9.60 23.53 -0.17
N SER A 239 -8.85 24.06 0.79
CA SER A 239 -7.95 25.20 0.59
C SER A 239 -6.50 24.71 0.53
N LEU A 240 -5.66 25.34 -0.31
CA LEU A 240 -4.21 25.11 -0.30
C LEU A 240 -3.60 25.89 0.87
N VAL A 241 -3.02 25.16 1.83
CA VAL A 241 -2.35 25.73 3.01
C VAL A 241 -0.94 26.15 2.64
N ASP A 242 -0.15 25.23 2.05
CA ASP A 242 1.23 25.49 1.67
C ASP A 242 1.81 24.52 0.64
N ILE A 243 2.99 24.85 0.11
CA ILE A 243 3.79 23.98 -0.76
C ILE A 243 5.18 23.81 -0.13
N ILE A 244 5.40 22.65 0.48
CA ILE A 244 6.60 22.33 1.25
C ILE A 244 7.61 21.60 0.36
N LYS A 245 8.90 21.89 0.55
CA LYS A 245 10.00 21.22 -0.15
C LYS A 245 11.02 20.67 0.83
N LEU A 246 11.33 19.39 0.70
CA LEU A 246 12.29 18.68 1.55
C LEU A 246 13.40 18.04 0.70
N ASN A 247 14.65 18.27 1.09
CA ASN A 247 15.85 17.71 0.46
C ASN A 247 16.89 17.39 1.57
N PRO A 248 17.51 16.20 1.59
CA PRO A 248 17.29 15.07 0.68
C PRO A 248 16.04 14.26 1.06
N ALA A 249 15.36 13.74 0.05
CA ALA A 249 14.28 12.77 0.22
C ALA A 249 14.46 11.60 -0.75
N HIS A 250 14.27 10.38 -0.25
CA HIS A 250 14.48 9.16 -1.02
C HIS A 250 13.17 8.70 -1.66
N ARG A 251 13.19 8.23 -2.90
CA ARG A 251 11.97 7.83 -3.63
C ARG A 251 11.32 6.55 -3.07
N ASP A 252 12.14 5.63 -2.58
CA ASP A 252 11.73 4.28 -2.18
C ASP A 252 11.48 4.16 -0.65
N VAL A 253 10.84 5.16 -0.03
CA VAL A 253 10.49 5.11 1.40
C VAL A 253 9.03 5.50 1.64
N ASP A 254 8.37 4.76 2.54
CA ASP A 254 7.06 5.14 3.04
C ASP A 254 7.18 6.26 4.07
N LEU A 255 6.60 7.41 3.70
CA LEU A 255 6.48 8.59 4.54
C LEU A 255 5.26 8.49 5.46
N THR A 256 5.37 8.93 6.71
CA THR A 256 4.21 9.26 7.56
C THR A 256 4.07 10.78 7.66
N PHE A 257 2.84 11.28 7.53
CA PHE A 257 2.49 12.70 7.62
C PHE A 257 1.47 12.89 8.74
N ASN A 258 1.85 13.57 9.82
CA ASN A 258 0.97 13.87 10.94
C ASN A 258 1.00 15.36 11.27
N ILE A 259 -0.15 15.95 11.58
CA ILE A 259 -0.22 17.33 12.07
C ILE A 259 -0.44 17.26 13.58
N THR A 260 0.42 17.93 14.35
CA THR A 260 0.27 18.04 15.80
C THR A 260 -0.77 19.10 16.17
N SER A 261 -1.16 19.14 17.44
CA SER A 261 -2.01 20.21 18.02
C SER A 261 -1.52 21.62 17.67
N ASP A 262 -0.20 21.78 17.60
CA ASP A 262 0.49 23.07 17.48
C ASP A 262 0.71 23.47 16.00
N ASN A 263 -0.13 22.93 15.11
CA ASN A 263 -0.08 23.13 13.65
C ASN A 263 1.29 22.82 13.00
N LEU A 264 2.01 21.84 13.57
CA LEU A 264 3.28 21.36 13.01
C LEU A 264 3.04 20.14 12.14
N LEU A 265 3.40 20.22 10.87
CA LEU A 265 3.47 19.05 10.00
C LEU A 265 4.76 18.27 10.31
N ARG A 266 4.59 17.06 10.82
CA ARG A 266 5.63 16.06 10.99
C ARG A 266 5.71 15.17 9.76
N ILE A 267 6.89 15.07 9.16
CA ILE A 267 7.23 14.12 8.10
C ILE A 267 8.29 13.17 8.64
N SER A 268 7.96 11.88 8.74
CA SER A 268 8.88 10.85 9.26
C SER A 268 9.03 9.67 8.29
N TYR A 269 10.21 9.06 8.27
CA TYR A 269 10.50 7.89 7.43
C TYR A 269 11.73 7.11 7.92
N ARG A 270 11.93 5.90 7.41
CA ARG A 270 13.11 5.05 7.69
C ARG A 270 13.91 4.79 6.41
N HIS A 271 15.21 5.08 6.42
CA HIS A 271 16.11 4.81 5.29
C HIS A 271 17.53 4.46 5.76
N ASN A 272 18.20 3.50 5.12
CA ASN A 272 19.60 3.10 5.38
C ASN A 272 19.97 2.96 6.87
N ASN A 273 19.15 2.26 7.65
CA ASN A 273 19.30 2.07 9.11
C ASN A 273 19.25 3.36 9.95
N TYR A 274 18.65 4.43 9.43
CA TYR A 274 18.28 5.63 10.19
C TYR A 274 16.77 5.88 10.15
N TYR A 275 16.25 6.36 11.28
CA TYR A 275 14.96 7.04 11.37
C TYR A 275 15.17 8.54 11.16
N TYR A 276 14.32 9.15 10.34
CA TYR A 276 14.33 10.57 10.02
C TYR A 276 13.01 11.18 10.47
N ASN A 277 13.07 12.37 11.07
CA ASN A 277 11.90 13.15 11.46
C ASN A 277 12.14 14.63 11.15
N HIS A 278 11.21 15.26 10.45
CA HIS A 278 11.27 16.68 10.10
C HIS A 278 9.96 17.34 10.55
N ASN A 279 10.02 18.43 11.33
CA ASN A 279 8.82 19.18 11.71
C ASN A 279 8.82 20.57 11.04
N TYR A 280 7.74 20.86 10.33
CA TYR A 280 7.48 22.10 9.61
C TYR A 280 6.34 22.87 10.28
N SER A 281 6.55 24.17 10.56
CA SER A 281 5.48 25.04 11.04
C SER A 281 4.63 25.50 9.86
N LEU A 282 3.34 25.12 9.84
CA LEU A 282 2.40 25.61 8.84
C LEU A 282 2.08 27.10 9.04
N ASP A 283 2.11 27.59 10.29
CA ASP A 283 1.89 29.02 10.61
C ASP A 283 3.08 29.90 10.20
N MET A 284 4.31 29.49 10.57
CA MET A 284 5.52 30.26 10.27
C MET A 284 6.13 29.95 8.89
N LYS A 285 5.54 29.00 8.15
CA LYS A 285 5.98 28.52 6.82
C LYS A 285 7.47 28.20 6.74
N LYS A 286 7.99 27.50 7.75
CA LYS A 286 9.41 27.14 7.87
C LYS A 286 9.64 25.84 8.62
N TRP A 287 10.74 25.17 8.31
CA TRP A 287 11.27 24.07 9.11
C TRP A 287 11.66 24.56 10.51
N ILE A 288 11.20 23.86 11.55
CA ILE A 288 11.58 24.14 12.94
C ILE A 288 12.81 23.32 13.32
N ASN A 289 12.72 22.00 13.15
CA ASN A 289 13.75 21.07 13.58
C ASN A 289 13.78 19.83 12.69
N TYR A 290 14.87 19.08 12.86
CA TYR A 290 15.17 17.86 12.16
C TYR A 290 15.87 16.89 13.13
N THR A 291 15.49 15.62 13.08
CA THR A 291 16.08 14.56 13.89
C THR A 291 16.47 13.40 12.99
N LYS A 292 17.70 12.92 13.13
CA LYS A 292 18.20 11.70 12.48
C LYS A 292 18.75 10.78 13.55
N ILE A 293 18.14 9.60 13.72
CA ILE A 293 18.50 8.64 14.77
C ILE A 293 18.91 7.31 14.12
N PRO A 294 20.10 6.76 14.39
CA PRO A 294 20.45 5.41 14.00
C PRO A 294 19.47 4.39 14.62
N VAL A 295 18.93 3.49 13.80
CA VAL A 295 17.90 2.51 14.24
C VAL A 295 18.44 1.56 15.32
N TYR A 296 19.76 1.31 15.37
CA TYR A 296 20.36 0.48 16.42
C TYR A 296 20.36 1.13 17.82
N GLN A 297 20.08 2.43 17.94
CA GLN A 297 19.91 3.13 19.22
C GLN A 297 18.46 3.09 19.72
N LEU A 298 17.53 2.64 18.88
CA LEU A 298 16.10 2.62 19.13
C LEU A 298 15.64 1.19 19.45
N PRO A 299 14.54 1.01 20.19
CA PRO A 299 13.84 -0.28 20.22
C PRO A 299 13.31 -0.63 18.81
N PRO A 300 12.82 -1.86 18.59
CA PRO A 300 12.24 -2.24 17.30
C PRO A 300 11.16 -1.25 16.84
N LEU A 301 11.31 -0.74 15.61
CA LEU A 301 10.39 0.22 15.00
C LEU A 301 9.39 -0.48 14.09
N PHE A 302 8.12 -0.13 14.27
CA PHE A 302 6.97 -0.63 13.54
C PHE A 302 6.27 0.52 12.82
N TYR A 303 5.54 0.22 11.74
CA TYR A 303 4.55 1.15 11.20
C TYR A 303 3.23 0.85 11.90
N VAL A 304 2.79 1.76 12.77
CA VAL A 304 1.63 1.57 13.63
C VAL A 304 0.51 2.49 13.19
N LYS A 305 -0.65 1.89 12.86
CA LYS A 305 -1.91 2.61 12.73
C LYS A 305 -2.60 2.60 14.10
N LYS A 306 -2.61 3.75 14.79
CA LYS A 306 -3.31 3.95 16.06
C LYS A 306 -4.77 4.33 15.77
N ILE A 307 -5.71 3.63 16.41
CA ILE A 307 -7.13 3.94 16.39
C ILE A 307 -7.62 4.11 17.83
N GLU A 308 -8.21 5.27 18.12
CA GLU A 308 -8.71 5.63 19.46
C GLU A 308 -9.95 6.51 19.30
N SER A 309 -10.92 6.39 20.22
CA SER A 309 -12.16 7.17 20.17
C SER A 309 -12.27 8.02 21.43
N ASN A 310 -12.23 9.35 21.27
CA ASN A 310 -12.39 10.31 22.36
C ASN A 310 -13.68 11.10 22.10
N ASP A 311 -14.59 11.14 23.08
CA ASP A 311 -15.84 11.91 23.04
C ASP A 311 -16.60 11.81 21.70
N ASN A 312 -16.89 10.57 21.29
CA ASN A 312 -17.55 10.17 20.03
C ASN A 312 -16.78 10.45 18.72
N ASN A 313 -15.60 11.09 18.77
CA ASN A 313 -14.76 11.29 17.59
C ASN A 313 -13.74 10.15 17.45
N LEU A 314 -13.73 9.49 16.28
CA LEU A 314 -12.70 8.52 15.94
C LEU A 314 -11.42 9.24 15.48
N SER A 315 -10.31 8.97 16.15
CA SER A 315 -8.98 9.39 15.72
C SER A 315 -8.23 8.22 15.08
N GLU A 316 -7.58 8.48 13.95
CA GLU A 316 -6.75 7.51 13.22
C GLU A 316 -5.43 8.17 12.82
N ILE A 317 -4.33 7.69 13.42
CA ILE A 317 -2.99 8.25 13.28
C ILE A 317 -2.05 7.16 12.76
N ASP A 318 -1.22 7.49 11.76
CA ASP A 318 -0.27 6.57 11.14
C ASP A 318 1.16 7.00 11.51
N GLU A 319 1.88 6.23 12.35
CA GLU A 319 3.21 6.62 12.89
C GLU A 319 4.27 5.52 12.80
N ILE A 320 5.53 5.93 12.87
CA ILE A 320 6.69 5.04 13.01
C ILE A 320 7.21 5.14 14.45
N CYS A 321 6.98 4.10 15.23
CA CYS A 321 7.26 4.07 16.67
C CYS A 321 7.58 2.66 17.16
N SER A 322 7.96 2.53 18.43
CA SER A 322 8.05 1.25 19.12
C SER A 322 6.84 1.04 20.01
N LEU A 323 6.49 -0.22 20.28
CA LEU A 323 5.51 -0.60 21.29
C LEU A 323 6.23 -1.19 22.49
N ASP A 324 5.84 -0.81 23.70
CA ASP A 324 6.32 -1.42 24.93
C ASP A 324 5.52 -2.69 25.31
N ASN A 325 5.83 -3.28 26.47
CA ASN A 325 5.12 -4.47 26.94
C ASN A 325 3.64 -4.19 27.28
N ASN A 326 3.32 -2.96 27.66
CA ASN A 326 1.99 -2.44 28.05
C ASN A 326 1.19 -1.86 26.87
N LEU A 327 1.69 -2.04 25.64
CA LEU A 327 1.13 -1.47 24.41
C LEU A 327 1.08 0.07 24.41
N GLU A 328 2.00 0.72 25.12
CA GLU A 328 2.27 2.15 24.97
C GLU A 328 3.16 2.41 23.76
N LEU A 329 2.89 3.53 23.08
CA LEU A 329 3.68 4.00 21.94
C LEU A 329 4.89 4.76 22.46
N ILE A 330 6.09 4.26 22.18
CA ILE A 330 7.36 4.95 22.44
C ILE A 330 7.79 5.63 21.14
N LEU A 331 7.74 6.96 21.14
CA LEU A 331 8.12 7.74 19.97
C LEU A 331 9.66 7.89 19.89
N PRO A 332 10.28 7.70 18.70
CA PRO A 332 11.74 7.58 18.60
C PRO A 332 12.53 8.80 19.12
N TYR A 333 11.93 9.98 19.04
CA TYR A 333 12.56 11.25 19.40
C TYR A 333 12.32 11.66 20.87
N GLU A 334 11.34 11.09 21.58
CA GLU A 334 11.06 11.41 22.99
C GLU A 334 12.12 10.83 23.92
N LYS A 335 12.72 9.70 23.53
CA LYS A 335 13.75 9.02 24.32
C LYS A 335 15.02 9.85 24.54
N ASN A 336 15.26 10.89 23.73
CA ASN A 336 16.35 11.84 23.93
C ASN A 336 16.13 12.78 25.14
N ASN A 337 14.90 12.92 25.64
CA ASN A 337 14.58 13.82 26.76
C ASN A 337 14.47 13.10 28.12
N ILE A 338 14.57 11.77 28.17
CA ILE A 338 14.23 10.98 29.37
C ILE A 338 15.47 10.69 30.26
N ASN A 339 16.69 10.85 29.77
CA ASN A 339 17.92 10.51 30.50
C ASN A 339 18.82 11.73 30.80
N GLU A 340 18.38 12.63 31.68
CA GLU A 340 19.29 13.48 32.48
C GLU A 340 18.91 13.55 33.98
N ASN A 341 17.64 13.34 34.35
CA ASN A 341 17.16 13.49 35.73
C ASN A 341 16.55 12.20 36.30
N THR A 342 17.41 11.22 36.62
CA THR A 342 17.29 10.20 37.71
C THR A 342 18.23 9.02 37.42
N ILE A 343 19.52 9.20 37.71
CA ILE A 343 20.41 8.09 38.04
C ILE A 343 21.06 8.46 39.37
N ASP A 344 20.57 7.86 40.45
CA ASP A 344 21.24 7.89 41.74
C ASP A 344 22.66 7.31 41.61
N GLU A 345 23.57 7.82 42.43
CA GLU A 345 24.98 7.45 42.40
C GLU A 345 25.19 5.97 42.75
N ASP A 346 25.46 5.14 41.74
CA ASP A 346 26.27 3.94 41.94
C ASP A 346 27.14 3.67 40.70
N ASN A 347 28.31 4.32 40.67
CA ASN A 347 29.27 4.27 39.57
C ASN A 347 29.94 2.89 39.47
N LYS A 348 29.26 1.94 38.81
CA LYS A 348 29.91 0.84 38.10
C LYS A 348 29.85 1.10 36.61
N GLN A 349 30.84 1.87 36.16
CA GLN A 349 31.17 2.04 34.75
C GLN A 349 31.33 0.65 34.11
N ILE A 350 30.30 0.21 33.37
CA ILE A 350 30.37 -1.05 32.62
C ILE A 350 31.43 -0.84 31.55
N ASP A 351 32.59 -1.45 31.78
CA ASP A 351 33.74 -1.31 30.91
C ASP A 351 33.49 -2.07 29.60
N ASN A 352 32.88 -1.38 28.66
CA ASN A 352 32.55 -1.89 27.33
C ASN A 352 33.79 -2.45 26.60
N SER A 353 35.00 -2.02 26.98
CA SER A 353 36.24 -2.59 26.43
C SER A 353 36.40 -4.07 26.79
N LYS A 354 35.96 -4.48 27.98
CA LYS A 354 36.03 -5.87 28.47
C LYS A 354 35.04 -6.78 27.74
N ILE A 355 33.81 -6.31 27.51
CA ILE A 355 32.79 -7.02 26.72
C ILE A 355 33.24 -7.16 25.25
N LEU A 356 33.87 -6.12 24.69
CA LEU A 356 34.51 -6.18 23.37
C LEU A 356 35.67 -7.18 23.33
N LEU A 357 36.51 -7.24 24.38
CA LEU A 357 37.61 -8.18 24.48
C LEU A 357 37.10 -9.64 24.52
N ASP A 358 36.08 -9.92 25.34
CA ASP A 358 35.47 -11.24 25.44
C ASP A 358 34.83 -11.67 24.09
N LEU A 359 34.19 -10.75 23.37
CA LEU A 359 33.69 -11.00 22.01
C LEU A 359 34.81 -11.28 21.01
N ILE A 360 35.92 -10.54 21.06
CA ILE A 360 37.09 -10.76 20.20
C ILE A 360 37.73 -12.12 20.50
N ASN A 361 37.84 -12.51 21.77
CA ASN A 361 38.38 -13.80 22.20
C ASN A 361 37.49 -14.95 21.68
N VAL A 362 36.18 -14.89 21.92
CA VAL A 362 35.21 -15.92 21.45
C VAL A 362 35.17 -16.01 19.91
N MET A 363 35.33 -14.89 19.20
CA MET A 363 35.46 -14.92 17.74
C MET A 363 36.78 -15.53 17.28
N SER A 364 37.88 -15.27 17.98
CA SER A 364 39.20 -15.83 17.66
C SER A 364 39.24 -17.35 17.88
N GLU A 365 38.72 -17.84 19.01
CA GLU A 365 38.58 -19.29 19.28
C GLU A 365 37.74 -19.99 18.21
N LYS A 366 36.63 -19.37 17.77
CA LYS A 366 35.79 -19.92 16.69
C LYS A 366 36.51 -19.93 15.34
N LEU A 367 37.38 -18.96 15.09
CA LEU A 367 38.15 -18.86 13.86
C LEU A 367 39.31 -19.87 13.83
N GLU A 368 39.98 -20.11 14.96
CA GLU A 368 40.94 -21.21 15.12
C GLU A 368 40.26 -22.58 14.96
N ALA A 369 39.10 -22.79 15.60
CA ALA A 369 38.34 -24.03 15.44
C ALA A 369 37.86 -24.28 14.00
N LEU A 370 37.61 -23.21 13.23
CA LEU A 370 37.33 -23.29 11.79
C LEU A 370 38.59 -23.61 10.98
N ASN A 371 39.73 -22.99 11.27
CA ASN A 371 41.01 -23.29 10.61
C ASN A 371 41.47 -24.73 10.89
N LEU A 372 41.32 -25.24 12.12
CA LEU A 372 41.62 -26.65 12.44
C LEU A 372 40.71 -27.61 11.66
N LYS A 373 39.42 -27.29 11.51
CA LYS A 373 38.50 -28.06 10.65
C LYS A 373 38.86 -27.98 9.17
N LEU A 374 39.35 -26.82 8.70
CA LEU A 374 39.81 -26.64 7.32
C LEU A 374 41.05 -27.50 7.05
N ASN A 375 42.06 -27.42 7.92
CA ASN A 375 43.29 -28.20 7.82
C ASN A 375 43.00 -29.72 7.83
N HIS A 376 42.12 -30.20 8.71
CA HIS A 376 41.70 -31.61 8.70
C HIS A 376 40.92 -32.04 7.44
N LEU A 377 40.26 -31.11 6.73
CA LEU A 377 39.64 -31.39 5.43
C LEU A 377 40.66 -31.42 4.30
N GLU A 378 41.74 -30.65 4.39
CA GLU A 378 42.87 -30.68 3.45
C GLU A 378 43.75 -31.92 3.66
N GLU A 379 44.06 -32.30 4.90
CA GLU A 379 44.75 -33.56 5.25
C GLU A 379 43.99 -34.80 4.75
N LYS A 380 42.66 -34.84 4.93
CA LYS A 380 41.82 -35.92 4.38
C LYS A 380 41.84 -35.97 2.85
N LYS A 381 42.14 -34.86 2.18
CA LYS A 381 42.32 -34.80 0.72
C LYS A 381 43.66 -35.41 0.30
N ILE A 382 44.72 -35.17 1.07
CA ILE A 382 46.08 -35.67 0.81
C ILE A 382 46.17 -37.20 1.00
N ILE A 383 45.54 -37.74 2.04
CA ILE A 383 45.54 -39.19 2.33
C ILE A 383 44.87 -40.00 1.20
N ASN A 384 43.85 -39.44 0.53
CA ASN A 384 43.16 -40.12 -0.57
C ASN A 384 43.93 -40.09 -1.91
N THR A 385 45.15 -39.54 -1.96
CA THR A 385 45.98 -39.45 -3.18
C THR A 385 47.22 -40.35 -3.18
N SER A 386 47.47 -41.14 -2.13
CA SER A 386 48.62 -42.05 -2.07
C SER A 386 48.29 -43.46 -2.63
N ALA A 387 48.24 -43.56 -3.96
CA ALA A 387 48.29 -44.82 -4.71
C ALA A 387 49.05 -44.59 -6.04
N GLU A 388 50.37 -44.70 -5.96
CA GLU A 388 51.34 -44.67 -7.09
C GLU A 388 51.41 -46.06 -7.79
N PRO A 389 52.08 -46.27 -8.96
CA PRO A 389 53.35 -45.63 -9.36
C PRO A 389 53.66 -45.33 -10.86
N GLU A 390 54.82 -44.66 -11.05
CA GLU A 390 55.75 -44.68 -12.21
C GLU A 390 55.28 -44.11 -13.59
N VAL A 391 56.03 -43.26 -14.32
CA VAL A 391 57.40 -43.46 -14.87
C VAL A 391 58.11 -42.12 -15.25
N SER A 392 59.36 -41.98 -14.81
CA SER A 392 60.55 -41.26 -15.35
C SER A 392 60.53 -39.85 -16.02
N ASN A 393 61.38 -38.98 -15.45
CA ASN A 393 62.47 -38.19 -16.08
C ASN A 393 62.30 -36.76 -16.65
N ASN A 394 63.26 -35.93 -16.19
CA ASN A 394 63.90 -34.74 -16.80
C ASN A 394 63.25 -33.35 -16.71
N GLN A 395 63.55 -32.70 -15.57
CA GLN A 395 64.19 -31.38 -15.46
C GLN A 395 63.98 -30.36 -16.61
N ASN A 396 63.25 -29.26 -16.34
CA ASN A 396 63.86 -27.91 -16.23
C ASN A 396 62.85 -26.79 -15.90
N LEU A 397 63.39 -25.75 -15.24
CA LEU A 397 62.84 -24.40 -15.01
C LEU A 397 61.48 -24.25 -14.29
N LEU A 398 61.57 -23.71 -13.07
CA LEU A 398 60.51 -22.96 -12.40
C LEU A 398 59.96 -21.83 -13.30
N LYS A 399 58.67 -21.89 -13.62
CA LYS A 399 57.84 -20.72 -13.92
C LYS A 399 56.67 -20.71 -12.93
N PRO A 400 56.28 -19.54 -12.39
CA PRO A 400 55.15 -19.47 -11.46
C PRO A 400 53.86 -19.89 -12.17
N ILE A 401 53.20 -20.93 -11.66
CA ILE A 401 51.87 -21.31 -12.10
C ILE A 401 50.90 -20.24 -11.61
N GLN A 402 50.54 -19.30 -12.49
CA GLN A 402 49.38 -18.46 -12.26
C GLN A 402 48.13 -19.36 -12.21
N PRO A 403 47.28 -19.25 -11.17
CA PRO A 403 46.02 -19.96 -11.16
C PRO A 403 45.12 -19.38 -12.26
N ASN A 404 44.94 -20.14 -13.34
CA ASN A 404 43.97 -19.86 -14.40
C ASN A 404 42.55 -20.00 -13.83
N LEU A 405 42.08 -18.96 -13.14
CA LEU A 405 40.67 -18.77 -12.84
C LEU A 405 39.92 -18.74 -14.17
N LYS A 406 39.06 -19.74 -14.41
CA LYS A 406 38.16 -19.76 -15.56
C LYS A 406 37.34 -18.47 -15.56
N GLN A 407 37.60 -17.60 -16.53
CA GLN A 407 36.77 -16.42 -16.73
C GLN A 407 35.32 -16.87 -16.96
N SER A 408 34.38 -16.24 -16.25
CA SER A 408 32.97 -16.57 -16.38
C SER A 408 32.41 -15.98 -17.68
N ASN A 409 31.95 -16.83 -18.59
CA ASN A 409 31.39 -16.44 -19.90
C ASN A 409 30.02 -15.73 -19.81
N PHE A 410 29.69 -15.13 -18.65
CA PHE A 410 28.44 -14.42 -18.42
C PHE A 410 28.36 -13.13 -19.27
N ARG A 411 29.49 -12.45 -19.47
CA ARG A 411 29.55 -11.18 -20.22
C ARG A 411 29.36 -11.35 -21.73
N GLU A 412 29.72 -12.51 -22.30
CA GLU A 412 29.56 -12.78 -23.75
C GLU A 412 28.13 -13.18 -24.13
N LYS A 413 27.37 -13.82 -23.23
CA LYS A 413 25.96 -14.18 -23.52
C LYS A 413 25.02 -12.97 -23.52
N PHE A 414 25.34 -11.91 -22.78
CA PHE A 414 24.51 -10.70 -22.72
C PHE A 414 24.77 -9.72 -23.88
N MET A 415 25.94 -9.78 -24.52
CA MET A 415 26.36 -8.82 -25.57
C MET A 415 26.09 -9.29 -27.02
N LYS A 416 25.34 -10.40 -27.22
CA LYS A 416 25.05 -10.93 -28.57
C LYS A 416 23.64 -10.65 -29.11
N TYR A 417 22.79 -9.96 -28.38
CA TYR A 417 21.56 -9.38 -28.93
C TYR A 417 21.82 -7.94 -29.37
N LYS A 418 21.93 -7.72 -30.69
CA LYS A 418 21.80 -6.37 -31.25
C LYS A 418 20.39 -5.85 -30.95
N PRO A 419 20.21 -4.61 -30.47
CA PRO A 419 18.89 -4.00 -30.43
C PRO A 419 18.38 -3.86 -31.87
N THR A 420 17.17 -4.35 -32.14
CA THR A 420 16.48 -4.15 -33.41
C THR A 420 16.07 -2.68 -33.49
N THR A 421 16.89 -1.85 -34.12
CA THR A 421 16.56 -0.46 -34.39
C THR A 421 15.44 -0.39 -35.43
N LEU A 422 14.21 -0.22 -34.96
CA LEU A 422 13.12 0.28 -35.79
C LEU A 422 13.48 1.72 -36.20
N LYS A 423 14.08 1.84 -37.38
CA LYS A 423 14.18 3.12 -38.06
C LYS A 423 12.77 3.59 -38.40
N LEU A 424 12.29 4.61 -37.70
CA LEU A 424 11.23 5.48 -38.22
C LEU A 424 11.86 6.39 -39.28
N GLU A 425 12.01 5.86 -40.50
CA GLU A 425 12.25 6.69 -41.67
C GLU A 425 10.99 7.54 -41.91
N SER A 426 11.20 8.82 -42.18
CA SER A 426 10.16 9.83 -42.25
C SER A 426 9.25 9.63 -43.47
N THR A 427 8.04 9.14 -43.26
CA THR A 427 6.98 9.14 -44.29
C THR A 427 5.75 9.92 -43.83
N THR A 428 5.40 10.92 -44.61
CA THR A 428 4.31 11.87 -44.40
C THR A 428 2.93 11.22 -44.53
N LEU A 429 2.29 10.91 -43.40
CA LEU A 429 0.86 10.51 -43.34
C LEU A 429 0.05 11.34 -42.32
N LEU A 430 0.54 12.54 -41.99
CA LEU A 430 -0.18 13.61 -41.27
C LEU A 430 -0.29 14.89 -42.12
N SER A 431 -0.52 14.73 -43.42
CA SER A 431 -0.90 15.81 -44.33
C SER A 431 -1.92 15.29 -45.33
N GLY A 432 -3.19 15.67 -45.18
CA GLY A 432 -4.26 15.19 -46.05
C GLY A 432 -4.23 15.84 -47.42
N LYS A 433 -4.44 15.04 -48.49
CA LYS A 433 -5.20 15.42 -49.70
C LYS A 433 -5.51 14.20 -50.58
N ASN A 434 -6.78 14.16 -50.98
CA ASN A 434 -7.46 13.48 -52.09
C ASN A 434 -6.76 12.40 -52.98
N GLU A 435 -7.59 11.37 -53.22
CA GLU A 435 -7.89 10.73 -54.52
C GLU A 435 -7.03 9.58 -55.09
N LYS A 436 -7.73 8.42 -55.14
CA LYS A 436 -8.02 7.57 -56.32
C LYS A 436 -7.12 6.38 -56.69
N ILE A 437 -7.83 5.38 -57.25
CA ILE A 437 -7.39 4.23 -58.06
C ILE A 437 -6.65 3.14 -57.27
N GLU A 438 -6.89 1.83 -57.44
CA GLU A 438 -8.02 0.95 -57.79
C GLU A 438 -7.40 -0.47 -57.93
N PHE A 439 -8.15 -1.50 -57.51
CA PHE A 439 -8.13 -2.93 -57.89
C PHE A 439 -6.87 -3.69 -58.36
N ILE A 440 -6.73 -4.93 -57.81
CA ILE A 440 -6.61 -6.26 -58.47
C ILE A 440 -6.19 -7.25 -57.35
N SER A 441 -7.07 -8.05 -56.73
CA SER A 441 -7.89 -9.20 -57.20
C SER A 441 -7.14 -10.55 -57.31
N SER A 442 -7.40 -11.47 -56.36
CA SER A 442 -7.35 -12.94 -56.51
C SER A 442 -7.98 -13.57 -55.26
N ASN A 443 -9.27 -13.91 -55.27
CA ASN A 443 -9.91 -15.14 -55.78
C ASN A 443 -9.82 -16.37 -54.86
N ASN A 444 -11.01 -16.78 -54.41
CA ASN A 444 -11.51 -18.14 -54.22
C ASN A 444 -10.93 -19.04 -53.11
N ILE A 445 -11.80 -19.37 -52.15
CA ILE A 445 -12.48 -20.67 -51.97
C ILE A 445 -13.81 -20.34 -51.25
N GLU A 446 -14.94 -20.27 -51.97
CA GLU A 446 -15.99 -21.31 -52.02
C GLU A 446 -16.57 -21.67 -50.63
N ASN A 447 -17.78 -21.18 -50.30
CA ASN A 447 -19.10 -21.83 -50.52
C ASN A 447 -19.42 -22.91 -49.46
N SER A 448 -20.64 -23.05 -48.90
CA SER A 448 -21.93 -22.38 -49.17
C SER A 448 -23.00 -22.74 -48.12
N SER A 449 -24.05 -21.91 -48.00
CA SER A 449 -25.46 -22.28 -47.67
C SER A 449 -25.80 -22.94 -46.30
N ASN A 450 -27.02 -22.80 -45.72
CA ASN A 450 -28.16 -21.91 -45.96
C ASN A 450 -29.09 -21.86 -44.71
N ASN A 451 -29.90 -20.80 -44.66
CA ASN A 451 -31.15 -20.53 -43.92
C ASN A 451 -31.92 -21.68 -43.24
N ILE A 452 -32.70 -21.33 -42.20
CA ILE A 452 -34.19 -21.32 -42.23
C ILE A 452 -34.75 -20.54 -41.02
N ASP A 453 -35.62 -19.56 -41.28
CA ASP A 453 -36.53 -18.93 -40.30
C ASP A 453 -37.77 -19.82 -40.09
N TYR A 454 -38.47 -19.71 -38.96
CA TYR A 454 -39.95 -19.67 -38.97
C TYR A 454 -40.56 -18.99 -37.73
N THR A 455 -41.76 -18.44 -37.93
CA THR A 455 -42.48 -17.43 -37.13
C THR A 455 -43.72 -17.96 -36.40
N SER A 456 -44.10 -17.35 -35.27
CA SER A 456 -45.49 -17.03 -34.83
C SER A 456 -45.44 -16.54 -33.37
N GLU A 457 -45.62 -15.26 -33.02
CA GLU A 457 -46.88 -14.49 -32.94
C GLU A 457 -48.05 -15.19 -32.20
N GLU A 458 -48.42 -14.63 -31.04
CA GLU A 458 -49.82 -14.28 -30.72
C GLU A 458 -49.87 -13.14 -29.68
N LYS A 459 -50.90 -12.28 -29.77
CA LYS A 459 -51.09 -11.05 -28.95
C LYS A 459 -52.52 -10.98 -28.42
N PHE A 460 -52.72 -10.46 -27.21
CA PHE A 460 -53.91 -9.66 -26.81
C PHE A 460 -53.44 -8.63 -25.75
N ASP A 461 -53.51 -7.30 -26.00
CA ASP A 461 -54.66 -6.37 -25.79
C ASP A 461 -54.96 -6.11 -24.29
N LYS A 462 -55.10 -4.89 -23.72
CA LYS A 462 -55.51 -3.56 -24.27
C LYS A 462 -55.08 -2.35 -23.39
N LYS A 463 -54.76 -1.23 -24.07
CA LYS A 463 -55.08 0.21 -23.78
C LYS A 463 -54.71 0.92 -22.45
N GLU A 464 -53.71 1.83 -22.53
CA GLU A 464 -53.78 3.32 -22.48
C GLU A 464 -54.94 4.08 -21.75
N PRO A 465 -54.80 5.40 -21.37
CA PRO A 465 -53.70 6.35 -21.67
C PRO A 465 -53.18 7.23 -20.48
N PHE A 466 -52.03 7.90 -20.66
CA PHE A 466 -51.68 9.20 -20.04
C PHE A 466 -50.83 10.06 -21.02
N PRO A 467 -50.82 11.41 -20.92
CA PRO A 467 -50.32 12.31 -21.97
C PRO A 467 -48.82 12.66 -21.87
N LYS A 468 -48.30 13.20 -23.00
CA LYS A 468 -46.97 13.82 -23.21
C LYS A 468 -46.92 15.25 -22.58
N GLU A 469 -45.85 16.05 -22.47
CA GLU A 469 -44.45 16.12 -22.98
C GLU A 469 -43.55 16.62 -21.82
N ASP A 470 -42.21 16.66 -21.82
CA ASP A 470 -41.15 16.40 -22.81
C ASP A 470 -40.02 15.54 -22.16
N LEU A 471 -39.12 14.99 -22.97
CA LEU A 471 -37.80 14.51 -22.53
C LEU A 471 -36.79 14.74 -23.67
N SER A 472 -36.16 15.92 -23.70
CA SER A 472 -35.16 16.26 -24.72
C SER A 472 -33.71 16.20 -24.19
N LYS A 473 -32.84 15.58 -25.00
CA LYS A 473 -31.36 15.63 -25.01
C LYS A 473 -30.57 14.76 -23.99
N THR A 474 -30.52 13.45 -24.21
CA THR A 474 -29.32 12.60 -23.95
C THR A 474 -29.34 11.31 -24.80
N SER A 475 -28.98 11.37 -26.09
CA SER A 475 -28.95 10.15 -26.94
C SER A 475 -27.93 10.17 -28.11
N SER A 476 -26.87 10.99 -28.03
CA SER A 476 -25.93 11.20 -29.14
C SER A 476 -24.56 10.52 -29.03
N PHE A 477 -24.28 9.70 -28.02
CA PHE A 477 -22.93 9.11 -27.81
C PHE A 477 -22.80 7.58 -28.01
N ILE A 478 -23.89 6.84 -28.24
CA ILE A 478 -23.90 5.36 -28.35
C ILE A 478 -24.22 4.90 -29.80
N LYS A 479 -23.89 5.71 -30.82
CA LYS A 479 -24.11 5.37 -32.24
C LYS A 479 -22.86 5.37 -33.14
N SER A 480 -21.65 5.52 -32.58
CA SER A 480 -20.40 5.51 -33.36
C SER A 480 -19.54 4.24 -33.26
N PHE A 481 -19.76 3.34 -32.28
CA PHE A 481 -18.91 2.16 -32.09
C PHE A 481 -19.40 0.87 -32.79
N ALA A 482 -20.64 0.82 -33.28
CA ALA A 482 -21.23 -0.40 -33.85
C ALA A 482 -20.95 -0.64 -35.34
N ASN A 483 -20.36 0.32 -36.06
CA ASN A 483 -20.06 0.21 -37.50
C ASN A 483 -18.60 -0.15 -37.82
N TRP A 484 -17.77 -0.49 -36.82
CA TRP A 484 -16.34 -0.80 -37.02
C TRP A 484 -16.01 -2.30 -37.00
N PHE A 485 -17.02 -3.17 -36.98
CA PHE A 485 -16.91 -4.63 -37.14
C PHE A 485 -17.66 -5.16 -38.38
N ARG A 486 -17.94 -4.29 -39.36
CA ARG A 486 -18.52 -4.66 -40.67
C ARG A 486 -17.92 -3.84 -41.82
N SER A 487 -16.61 -3.98 -42.00
CA SER A 487 -15.87 -3.64 -43.23
C SER A 487 -14.49 -4.30 -43.18
#